data_AF-A0A8T1AM26-F1
#
_entry.id   AF-A0A8T1AM26-F1
#
_cell.length_a   1.000
_cell.length_b   1.000
_cell.length_c   1.000
_cell.angle_alpha   90.00
_cell.angle_beta   90.00
_cell.angle_gamma   90.00
#
_symmetry.space_group_name_H-M   'P 1'
#
loop_
_entity.id
_entity.type
_entity.pdbx_description
1 polymer ?
#
loop_
_entity_poly.entity_id
_entity_poly.type
_entity_poly.pdbx_seq_one_letter_code
_entity_poly.pdbx_strand_id
1 'polypeptide(L)'
;MRPVHRRSSTLEFPKKAISSFMPRINATWDPVTERGNPTRSDAVNKLIKKVKKFEVRREGVETKARRSVEFEEFMNLLLLVRSQWEQNKTSFMVGSVLSLQWHIMARIDDMMKLQFGNFSPNTEYASTLLFQMRWSKNIQEERDAPEQIVVGSMDPKMCALLNLAVYIESSTNVTSSEFCTVTPRTAIALYVVFWPIW
;
A
#
# COMPACT_ATOMS: atom_id res chain seq x y z
N MET A 1 -35.94 8.73 3.17
CA MET A 1 -34.99 9.09 2.09
C MET A 1 -33.88 8.04 1.94
N ARG A 2 -33.63 7.61 0.70
CA ARG A 2 -32.62 6.63 0.29
C ARG A 2 -31.30 7.36 -0.06
N PRO A 3 -30.14 6.95 0.46
CA PRO A 3 -28.87 7.63 0.18
C PRO A 3 -28.31 7.22 -1.18
N VAL A 4 -28.30 8.15 -2.14
CA VAL A 4 -27.95 7.88 -3.55
C VAL A 4 -26.76 8.70 -4.08
N HIS A 5 -26.18 9.60 -3.27
CA HIS A 5 -25.14 10.52 -3.76
C HIS A 5 -23.72 10.13 -3.38
N ARG A 6 -23.51 9.59 -2.17
CA ARG A 6 -22.18 9.31 -1.63
C ARG A 6 -22.15 7.96 -0.93
N ARG A 7 -20.96 7.34 -0.93
CA ARG A 7 -20.69 6.12 -0.18
C ARG A 7 -20.29 6.38 1.26
N SER A 8 -20.42 5.37 2.10
CA SER A 8 -20.05 5.42 3.52
C SER A 8 -18.58 5.77 3.70
N SER A 9 -17.67 5.20 2.90
CA SER A 9 -16.24 5.54 2.92
C SER A 9 -15.99 7.03 2.62
N THR A 10 -16.75 7.60 1.67
CA THR A 10 -16.66 9.02 1.31
C THR A 10 -17.18 9.94 2.41
N LEU A 11 -18.07 9.47 3.29
CA LEU A 11 -18.55 10.21 4.46
C LEU A 11 -17.62 10.05 5.67
N GLU A 12 -17.03 8.86 5.83
CA GLU A 12 -16.11 8.56 6.92
C GLU A 12 -14.80 9.35 6.82
N PHE A 13 -14.31 9.61 5.60
CA PHE A 13 -13.07 10.37 5.41
C PHE A 13 -13.17 11.82 5.91
N PRO A 14 -14.13 12.67 5.49
CA PRO A 14 -14.31 14.02 6.04
C PRO A 14 -14.57 13.99 7.55
N LYS A 15 -15.36 13.02 8.04
CA LYS A 15 -15.61 12.86 9.47
C LYS A 15 -14.30 12.63 10.24
N LYS A 16 -13.43 11.74 9.76
CA LYS A 16 -12.11 11.49 10.33
C LYS A 16 -11.23 12.74 10.27
N ALA A 17 -11.19 13.40 9.11
CA ALA A 17 -10.37 14.60 8.89
C ALA A 17 -10.77 15.73 9.85
N ILE A 18 -12.06 16.06 9.93
CA ILE A 18 -12.57 17.08 10.85
C ILE A 18 -12.30 16.69 12.30
N SER A 19 -12.51 15.43 12.67
CA SER A 19 -12.27 14.96 14.05
C SER A 19 -10.82 15.14 14.48
N SER A 20 -9.85 15.03 13.56
CA SER A 20 -8.42 15.19 13.88
C SER A 20 -8.06 16.60 14.34
N PHE A 21 -8.85 17.60 13.95
CA PHE A 21 -8.62 19.01 14.29
C PHE A 21 -9.51 19.50 15.44
N MET A 22 -10.33 18.62 16.04
CA MET A 22 -11.20 18.99 17.15
C MET A 22 -10.42 19.05 18.47
N PRO A 23 -10.40 20.20 19.19
CA PRO A 23 -9.59 20.36 20.40
C PRO A 23 -9.89 19.33 21.50
N ARG A 24 -11.15 18.89 21.60
CA ARG A 24 -11.58 17.84 22.52
C ARG A 24 -11.94 16.57 21.75
N ILE A 25 -10.95 15.93 21.14
CA ILE A 25 -11.15 14.79 20.22
C ILE A 25 -11.96 13.64 20.84
N ASN A 26 -11.79 13.40 22.14
CA ASN A 26 -12.44 12.32 22.90
C ASN A 26 -13.78 12.72 23.53
N ALA A 27 -14.16 14.00 23.52
CA ALA A 27 -15.42 14.43 24.11
C ALA A 27 -16.60 14.01 23.23
N THR A 28 -17.55 13.28 23.79
CA THR A 28 -18.81 12.95 23.12
C THR A 28 -19.60 14.23 22.83
N TRP A 29 -20.29 14.25 21.69
CA TRP A 29 -21.19 15.36 21.35
C TRP A 29 -22.45 15.29 22.21
N ASP A 30 -22.73 16.36 22.94
CA ASP A 30 -24.00 16.57 23.61
C ASP A 30 -24.92 17.41 22.72
N PRO A 31 -26.05 16.85 22.21
CA PRO A 31 -26.96 17.58 21.35
C PRO A 31 -27.77 18.65 22.08
N VAL A 32 -27.84 18.63 23.41
CA VAL A 32 -28.62 19.62 24.19
C VAL A 32 -27.78 20.85 24.47
N THR A 33 -26.54 20.66 24.90
CA THR A 33 -25.63 21.78 25.21
C THR A 33 -24.77 22.21 24.03
N GLU A 34 -24.86 21.51 22.89
CA GLU A 34 -24.05 21.72 21.67
C GLU A 34 -22.54 21.75 21.95
N ARG A 35 -22.09 20.92 22.90
CA ARG A 35 -20.70 20.84 23.33
C ARG A 35 -20.08 19.47 23.01
N GLY A 36 -18.77 19.47 22.83
CA GLY A 36 -17.99 18.25 22.54
C GLY A 36 -17.57 18.19 21.07
N ASN A 37 -17.28 16.97 20.58
CA ASN A 37 -16.85 16.75 19.21
C ASN A 37 -18.04 16.41 18.29
N PRO A 38 -18.47 17.30 17.37
CA PRO A 38 -19.64 17.07 16.51
C PRO A 38 -19.53 15.80 15.66
N THR A 39 -18.31 15.39 15.31
CA THR A 39 -18.05 14.17 14.53
C THR A 39 -18.36 12.89 15.30
N ARG A 40 -18.45 12.95 16.63
CA ARG A 40 -18.84 11.82 17.49
C ARG A 40 -20.34 11.77 17.77
N SER A 41 -21.14 12.66 17.18
CA SER A 41 -22.59 12.68 17.36
C SER A 41 -23.28 11.40 16.87
N ASP A 42 -24.32 10.99 17.59
CA ASP A 42 -25.14 9.83 17.22
C ASP A 42 -25.85 10.03 15.88
N ALA A 43 -26.25 11.27 15.56
CA ALA A 43 -26.90 11.58 14.29
C ALA A 43 -26.00 11.26 13.10
N VAL A 44 -24.75 11.71 13.11
CA VAL A 44 -23.76 11.42 12.06
C VAL A 44 -23.46 9.93 11.99
N ASN A 45 -23.29 9.27 13.14
CA ASN A 45 -23.04 7.83 13.19
C ASN A 45 -24.20 7.00 12.65
N LYS A 46 -25.45 7.35 13.00
CA LYS A 46 -26.67 6.70 12.49
C LYS A 46 -26.82 6.90 10.98
N LEU A 47 -26.49 8.09 10.47
CA LEU A 47 -26.49 8.36 9.03
C LEU A 47 -25.51 7.45 8.29
N ILE A 48 -24.25 7.36 8.74
CA ILE A 48 -23.24 6.50 8.10
C ILE A 48 -23.65 5.03 8.17
N LYS A 49 -24.15 4.55 9.32
CA LYS A 49 -24.68 3.18 9.47
C LYS A 49 -25.83 2.91 8.50
N LYS A 50 -26.72 3.89 8.31
CA LYS A 50 -27.81 3.80 7.33
C LYS A 50 -27.26 3.67 5.91
N VAL A 51 -26.31 4.53 5.50
CA VAL A 51 -25.67 4.45 4.18
C VAL A 51 -25.05 3.08 3.94
N LYS A 52 -24.27 2.55 4.90
CA LYS A 52 -23.69 1.19 4.81
C LYS A 52 -24.75 0.12 4.57
N LYS A 53 -25.89 0.20 5.27
CA LYS A 53 -26.99 -0.76 5.10
C LYS A 53 -27.57 -0.74 3.69
N PHE A 54 -27.75 0.45 3.10
CA PHE A 54 -28.25 0.59 1.73
C PHE A 54 -27.22 0.14 0.69
N GLU A 55 -25.93 0.39 0.91
CA GLU A 55 -24.85 -0.10 0.02
C GLU A 55 -24.84 -1.63 -0.07
N VAL A 56 -24.89 -2.32 1.08
CA VAL A 56 -24.90 -3.80 1.12
C VAL A 56 -26.13 -4.38 0.43
N ARG A 57 -27.27 -3.69 0.51
CA ARG A 57 -28.51 -4.07 -0.18
C ARG A 57 -28.49 -3.79 -1.68
N ARG A 58 -27.39 -3.24 -2.22
CA ARG A 58 -27.30 -2.72 -3.60
C ARG A 58 -28.33 -1.66 -3.92
N GLU A 59 -28.84 -1.00 -2.88
CA GLU A 59 -29.75 0.12 -3.00
C GLU A 59 -29.02 1.47 -2.87
N GLY A 60 -27.76 1.46 -2.43
CA GLY A 60 -26.92 2.66 -2.35
C GLY A 60 -26.20 2.99 -3.66
N VAL A 61 -25.19 3.84 -3.57
CA VAL A 61 -24.27 4.13 -4.67
C VAL A 61 -23.44 2.88 -5.00
N GLU A 62 -23.27 2.60 -6.29
CA GLU A 62 -22.46 1.48 -6.77
C GLU A 62 -21.01 1.55 -6.31
N THR A 63 -20.38 0.37 -6.22
CA THR A 63 -18.98 0.29 -5.85
C THR A 63 -18.07 0.66 -7.01
N LYS A 64 -17.10 1.54 -6.75
CA LYS A 64 -15.98 1.83 -7.65
C LYS A 64 -14.69 1.11 -7.23
N ALA A 65 -14.80 0.08 -6.40
CA ALA A 65 -13.63 -0.71 -5.98
C ALA A 65 -13.02 -1.40 -7.20
N ARG A 66 -11.70 -1.26 -7.39
CA ARG A 66 -10.97 -1.99 -8.44
C ARG A 66 -10.91 -3.47 -8.07
N ARG A 67 -11.00 -4.34 -9.07
CA ARG A 67 -10.67 -5.75 -8.91
C ARG A 67 -9.17 -5.95 -8.68
N SER A 68 -8.80 -7.13 -8.20
CA SER A 68 -7.41 -7.59 -8.14
C SER A 68 -6.79 -7.68 -9.53
N VAL A 69 -5.47 -7.49 -9.59
CA VAL A 69 -4.67 -7.69 -10.79
C VAL A 69 -4.49 -9.20 -11.00
N GLU A 70 -4.77 -9.67 -12.21
CA GLU A 70 -4.58 -11.08 -12.57
C GLU A 70 -3.12 -11.34 -12.99
N PHE A 71 -2.69 -12.61 -12.93
CA PHE A 71 -1.31 -12.98 -13.22
C PHE A 71 -0.84 -12.56 -14.63
N GLU A 72 -1.67 -12.78 -15.65
CA GLU A 72 -1.33 -12.40 -17.03
C GLU A 72 -1.18 -10.89 -17.20
N GLU A 73 -2.02 -10.10 -16.52
CA GLU A 73 -1.94 -8.64 -16.55
C GLU A 73 -0.67 -8.14 -15.86
N PHE A 74 -0.27 -8.80 -14.77
CA PHE A 74 0.97 -8.52 -14.09
C PHE A 74 2.19 -8.85 -14.97
N MET A 75 2.17 -9.99 -15.66
CA MET A 75 3.22 -10.33 -16.61
C MET A 75 3.31 -9.33 -17.76
N ASN A 76 2.17 -8.89 -18.29
CA ASN A 76 2.11 -7.84 -19.32
C ASN A 76 2.63 -6.49 -18.78
N LEU A 77 2.33 -6.14 -17.53
CA LEU A 77 2.88 -4.96 -16.86
C LEU A 77 4.41 -5.03 -16.77
N LEU A 78 4.95 -6.17 -16.33
CA LEU A 78 6.40 -6.37 -16.28
C LEU A 78 7.02 -6.28 -17.68
N LEU A 79 6.37 -6.83 -18.71
CA LEU A 79 6.81 -6.70 -20.10
C LEU A 79 6.80 -5.25 -20.58
N LEU A 80 5.79 -4.46 -20.22
CA LEU A 80 5.73 -3.04 -20.56
C LEU A 80 6.86 -2.26 -19.88
N VAL A 81 7.08 -2.46 -18.58
CA VAL A 81 8.20 -1.85 -17.83
C VAL A 81 9.54 -2.18 -18.48
N ARG A 82 9.67 -3.40 -19.00
CA ARG A 82 10.86 -3.86 -19.73
C ARG A 82 10.96 -3.30 -21.15
N SER A 83 9.87 -3.17 -21.88
CA SER A 83 9.88 -2.59 -23.24
C SER A 83 10.23 -1.11 -23.23
N GLN A 84 9.90 -0.40 -22.14
CA GLN A 84 10.32 0.97 -21.90
C GLN A 84 11.74 1.08 -21.30
N TRP A 85 12.54 0.00 -21.36
CA TRP A 85 13.98 -0.02 -21.09
C TRP A 85 14.78 0.78 -22.14
N GLU A 86 14.55 2.08 -22.21
CA GLU A 86 15.74 2.94 -22.26
C GLU A 86 16.45 2.73 -20.91
N GLN A 87 17.76 2.44 -20.91
CA GLN A 87 18.56 1.93 -19.78
C GLN A 87 18.63 2.88 -18.57
N ASN A 88 17.48 3.16 -17.97
CA ASN A 88 17.28 4.13 -16.91
C ASN A 88 17.19 3.39 -15.57
N LYS A 89 17.94 3.86 -14.56
CA LYS A 89 17.95 3.28 -13.21
C LYS A 89 16.55 3.09 -12.61
N THR A 90 15.62 3.96 -12.96
CA THR A 90 14.22 3.93 -12.51
C THR A 90 13.45 2.71 -12.99
N SER A 91 13.71 2.20 -14.20
CA SER A 91 12.98 1.03 -14.71
C SER A 91 13.40 -0.26 -14.00
N PHE A 92 14.69 -0.41 -13.67
CA PHE A 92 15.16 -1.51 -12.81
C PHE A 92 14.57 -1.43 -11.40
N MET A 93 14.48 -0.23 -10.83
CA MET A 93 13.81 -0.01 -9.55
C MET A 93 12.37 -0.50 -9.61
N VAL A 94 11.60 -0.03 -10.60
CA VAL A 94 10.17 -0.39 -10.75
C VAL A 94 10.01 -1.90 -10.95
N GLY A 95 10.84 -2.52 -11.78
CA GLY A 95 10.81 -3.98 -11.97
C GLY A 95 11.11 -4.76 -10.69
N SER A 96 12.12 -4.33 -9.92
CA SER A 96 12.46 -4.94 -8.63
C SER A 96 11.34 -4.81 -7.60
N VAL A 97 10.76 -3.60 -7.48
CA VAL A 97 9.65 -3.32 -6.57
C VAL A 97 8.43 -4.16 -6.91
N LEU A 98 8.01 -4.17 -8.18
CA LEU A 98 6.80 -4.88 -8.61
C LEU A 98 6.93 -6.39 -8.43
N SER A 99 8.08 -6.97 -8.83
CA SER A 99 8.30 -8.41 -8.69
C SER A 99 8.40 -8.84 -7.23
N LEU A 100 9.10 -8.06 -6.39
CA LEU A 100 9.14 -8.32 -4.96
C LEU A 100 7.76 -8.14 -4.32
N GLN A 101 7.04 -7.07 -4.63
CA GLN A 101 5.69 -6.81 -4.15
C GLN A 101 4.75 -7.99 -4.41
N TRP A 102 4.81 -8.55 -5.62
CA TRP A 102 4.04 -9.73 -5.99
C TRP A 102 4.43 -10.95 -5.15
N HIS A 103 5.73 -11.17 -4.96
CA HIS A 103 6.27 -12.32 -4.23
C HIS A 103 5.85 -12.34 -2.74
N ILE A 104 5.93 -11.19 -2.06
CA ILE A 104 5.65 -11.08 -0.62
C ILE A 104 4.23 -10.56 -0.32
N MET A 105 3.37 -10.46 -1.34
CA MET A 105 1.99 -9.97 -1.24
C MET A 105 1.86 -8.61 -0.51
N ALA A 106 2.81 -7.71 -0.74
CA ALA A 106 2.89 -6.45 -0.02
C ALA A 106 2.10 -5.32 -0.69
N ARG A 107 1.77 -4.29 0.09
CA ARG A 107 1.22 -3.04 -0.44
C ARG A 107 2.36 -2.17 -0.96
N ILE A 108 2.14 -1.47 -2.07
CA ILE A 108 3.15 -0.59 -2.67
C ILE A 108 3.66 0.51 -1.70
N ASP A 109 2.79 1.02 -0.84
CA ASP A 109 3.14 2.02 0.20
C ASP A 109 4.17 1.47 1.19
N ASP A 110 4.07 0.18 1.53
CA ASP A 110 5.00 -0.51 2.44
C ASP A 110 6.31 -0.82 1.71
N MET A 111 6.26 -1.17 0.42
CA MET A 111 7.45 -1.40 -0.43
C MET A 111 8.36 -0.18 -0.57
N MET A 112 7.81 1.03 -0.44
CA MET A 112 8.60 2.27 -0.48
C MET A 112 9.34 2.55 0.82
N LYS A 113 9.10 1.75 1.87
CA LYS A 113 9.79 1.81 3.16
C LYS A 113 10.74 0.63 3.38
N LEU A 114 10.96 -0.19 2.34
CA LEU A 114 11.83 -1.35 2.37
C LEU A 114 13.29 -0.95 2.62
N GLN A 115 13.92 -1.56 3.63
CA GLN A 115 15.32 -1.35 3.99
C GLN A 115 16.14 -2.63 3.81
N PHE A 116 17.46 -2.49 3.65
CA PHE A 116 18.34 -3.66 3.53
C PHE A 116 18.31 -4.54 4.77
N GLY A 117 18.11 -3.95 5.95
CA GLY A 117 17.94 -4.69 7.20
C GLY A 117 16.66 -5.55 7.27
N ASN A 118 15.73 -5.42 6.31
CA ASN A 118 14.58 -6.31 6.21
C ASN A 118 14.94 -7.67 5.58
N PHE A 119 16.12 -7.79 4.98
CA PHE A 119 16.59 -9.02 4.36
C PHE A 119 17.67 -9.67 5.21
N SER A 120 17.59 -11.00 5.33
CA SER A 120 18.63 -11.82 5.94
C SER A 120 18.93 -13.03 5.05
N PRO A 121 20.18 -13.53 5.03
CA PRO A 121 20.51 -14.75 4.32
C PRO A 121 19.82 -15.94 4.99
N ASN A 122 19.30 -16.87 4.19
CA ASN A 122 18.75 -18.10 4.72
C ASN A 122 19.87 -19.14 4.90
N THR A 123 20.12 -19.57 6.14
CA THR A 123 21.14 -20.58 6.46
C THR A 123 20.73 -22.00 6.08
N GLU A 124 19.43 -22.28 5.96
CA GLU A 124 18.93 -23.61 5.60
C GLU A 124 18.90 -23.81 4.07
N TYR A 125 18.55 -22.75 3.33
CA TYR A 125 18.40 -22.78 1.88
C TYR A 125 19.24 -21.67 1.22
N ALA A 126 20.46 -22.01 0.82
CA ALA A 126 21.48 -21.08 0.31
C ALA A 126 21.07 -20.25 -0.92
N SER A 127 20.06 -20.68 -1.69
CA SER A 127 19.55 -19.97 -2.87
C SER A 127 18.36 -19.05 -2.58
N THR A 128 18.04 -18.81 -1.30
CA THR A 128 16.87 -18.03 -0.87
C THR A 128 17.26 -16.90 0.08
N LEU A 129 16.41 -15.88 0.15
CA LEU A 129 16.52 -14.81 1.14
C LEU A 129 15.36 -14.89 2.11
N LEU A 130 15.62 -14.58 3.38
CA LEU A 130 14.58 -14.31 4.34
C LEU A 130 14.22 -12.83 4.28
N PHE A 131 12.94 -12.54 4.39
CA PHE A 131 12.40 -11.20 4.34
C PHE A 131 11.41 -11.00 5.48
N GLN A 132 11.56 -9.90 6.22
CA GLN A 132 10.62 -9.52 7.26
C GLN A 132 10.15 -8.07 7.07
N MET A 133 8.85 -7.87 6.86
CA MET A 133 8.27 -6.53 6.78
C MET A 133 8.26 -5.88 8.17
N ARG A 134 9.05 -4.83 8.38
CA ARG A 134 9.10 -4.12 9.68
C ARG A 134 8.10 -2.97 9.77
N TRP A 135 7.57 -2.52 8.64
CA TRP A 135 6.70 -1.35 8.58
C TRP A 135 5.49 -1.60 7.69
N SER A 136 4.30 -1.59 8.28
CA SER A 136 3.02 -1.52 7.59
C SER A 136 1.97 -0.98 8.55
N LYS A 137 0.89 -0.39 8.03
CA LYS A 137 -0.22 0.15 8.85
C LYS A 137 -0.90 -0.91 9.73
N ASN A 138 -0.77 -2.18 9.37
CA ASN A 138 -1.43 -3.31 10.03
C ASN A 138 -0.50 -4.10 10.95
N ILE A 139 0.78 -3.74 11.06
CA ILE A 139 1.74 -4.39 11.95
C ILE A 139 1.81 -3.55 13.22
N GLN A 140 1.37 -4.12 14.34
CA GLN A 140 1.46 -3.48 15.66
C GLN A 140 2.48 -4.19 16.54
N GLU A 141 2.60 -5.52 16.39
CA GLU A 141 3.54 -6.37 17.11
C GLU A 141 4.39 -7.19 16.14
N GLU A 142 5.55 -7.68 16.58
CA GLU A 142 6.50 -8.42 15.73
C GLU A 142 5.90 -9.71 15.15
N ARG A 143 5.00 -10.36 15.90
CA ARG A 143 4.23 -11.52 15.47
C ARG A 143 3.28 -11.27 14.29
N ASP A 144 2.92 -10.01 14.03
CA ASP A 144 2.02 -9.66 12.92
C ASP A 144 2.76 -9.69 11.57
N ALA A 145 4.09 -9.75 11.59
CA ALA A 145 4.96 -9.78 10.42
C ALA A 145 5.97 -10.93 10.51
N PRO A 146 5.52 -12.18 10.26
CA PRO A 146 6.42 -13.32 10.23
C PRO A 146 7.46 -13.18 9.11
N GLU A 147 8.61 -13.81 9.30
CA GLU A 147 9.61 -13.95 8.25
C GLU A 147 9.05 -14.77 7.08
N GLN A 148 9.30 -14.29 5.87
CA GLN A 148 8.89 -14.90 4.62
C GLN A 148 10.13 -15.26 3.80
N ILE A 149 10.04 -16.36 3.06
CA ILE A 149 11.13 -16.80 2.19
C ILE A 149 10.92 -16.22 0.78
N VAL A 150 11.90 -15.43 0.33
CA VAL A 150 11.99 -14.94 -1.04
C VAL A 150 12.78 -15.95 -1.87
N VAL A 151 12.13 -16.49 -2.90
CA VAL A 151 12.70 -17.49 -3.79
C VAL A 151 12.86 -16.93 -5.21
N GLY A 152 13.83 -17.48 -5.94
CA GLY A 152 13.98 -17.21 -7.37
C GLY A 152 12.85 -17.85 -8.18
N SER A 153 12.49 -17.21 -9.29
CA SER A 153 11.60 -17.81 -10.30
C SER A 153 12.40 -18.27 -11.51
N MET A 154 11.93 -19.33 -12.17
CA MET A 154 12.47 -19.80 -13.45
C MET A 154 12.18 -18.84 -14.60
N ASP A 155 11.15 -17.99 -14.48
CA ASP A 155 10.95 -16.90 -15.44
C ASP A 155 11.75 -15.67 -14.99
N PRO A 156 12.76 -15.23 -15.77
CA PRO A 156 13.56 -14.07 -15.42
C PRO A 156 12.74 -12.78 -15.34
N LYS A 157 11.53 -12.73 -15.93
CA LYS A 157 10.62 -11.58 -15.84
C LYS A 157 10.12 -11.34 -14.44
N MET A 158 9.66 -12.40 -13.78
CA MET A 158 9.03 -12.34 -12.46
C MET A 158 10.00 -12.64 -11.31
N CYS A 159 11.21 -13.12 -11.60
CA CYS A 159 12.19 -13.50 -10.58
C CYS A 159 12.56 -12.30 -9.69
N ALA A 160 12.04 -12.30 -8.46
CA ALA A 160 12.24 -11.23 -7.48
C ALA A 160 13.73 -11.05 -7.15
N LEU A 161 14.45 -12.16 -6.94
CA LEU A 161 15.89 -12.14 -6.65
C LEU A 161 16.70 -11.53 -7.80
N LEU A 162 16.42 -11.93 -9.04
CA LEU A 162 17.14 -11.42 -10.21
C LEU A 162 16.87 -9.92 -10.44
N ASN A 163 15.60 -9.51 -10.41
CA ASN A 163 15.24 -8.11 -10.62
C ASN A 163 15.82 -7.21 -9.50
N LEU A 164 15.86 -7.70 -8.26
CA LEU A 164 16.49 -7.00 -7.15
C LEU A 164 18.01 -6.91 -7.31
N ALA A 165 18.67 -8.00 -7.69
CA ALA A 165 20.11 -8.01 -7.93
C ALA A 165 20.52 -7.02 -9.03
N VAL A 166 19.83 -7.04 -10.18
CA VAL A 166 20.08 -6.11 -11.30
C VAL A 166 19.89 -4.66 -10.87
N TYR A 167 18.86 -4.37 -10.06
CA TYR A 167 18.66 -3.02 -9.56
C TYR A 167 19.81 -2.56 -8.64
N ILE A 168 20.23 -3.40 -7.70
CA ILE A 168 21.34 -3.11 -6.78
C ILE A 168 22.64 -2.89 -7.57
N GLU A 169 22.96 -3.76 -8.52
CA GLU A 169 24.15 -3.63 -9.36
C GLU A 169 24.13 -2.37 -10.24
N SER A 170 22.98 -2.03 -10.82
CA SER A 170 22.82 -0.81 -11.62
C SER A 170 22.94 0.48 -10.80
N SER A 171 22.79 0.37 -9.47
CA SER A 171 22.75 1.49 -8.55
C SER A 171 24.02 1.53 -7.71
N THR A 172 25.11 2.03 -8.30
CA THR A 172 26.45 2.21 -7.69
C THR A 172 26.49 2.95 -6.35
N ASN A 173 25.39 3.59 -5.92
CA ASN A 173 25.27 4.36 -4.67
C ASN A 173 24.39 3.71 -3.60
N VAL A 174 23.80 2.53 -3.86
CA VAL A 174 22.88 1.86 -2.92
C VAL A 174 23.58 1.44 -1.62
N THR A 175 24.89 1.21 -1.66
CA THR A 175 25.73 0.98 -0.47
C THR A 175 25.72 2.13 0.54
N SER A 176 25.27 3.33 0.15
CA SER A 176 25.14 4.49 1.05
C SER A 176 23.72 4.78 1.54
N SER A 177 22.71 4.04 1.06
CA SER A 177 21.30 4.24 1.44
C SER A 177 20.78 3.09 2.29
N GLU A 178 20.15 3.40 3.42
CA GLU A 178 19.48 2.40 4.27
C GLU A 178 18.29 1.71 3.57
N PHE A 179 17.69 2.39 2.59
CA PHE A 179 16.52 1.92 1.85
C PHE A 179 16.89 1.19 0.56
N CYS A 180 16.16 0.11 0.28
CA CYS A 180 16.37 -0.72 -0.91
C CYS A 180 15.87 -0.10 -2.21
N THR A 181 14.97 0.89 -2.18
CA THR A 181 14.27 1.37 -3.38
C THR A 181 14.23 2.90 -3.48
N VAL A 182 14.81 3.61 -2.50
CA VAL A 182 14.73 5.07 -2.40
C VAL A 182 16.11 5.69 -2.57
N THR A 183 16.32 6.38 -3.69
CA THR A 183 17.32 7.47 -3.71
C THR A 183 16.63 8.78 -3.31
N PRO A 184 17.31 9.70 -2.58
CA PRO A 184 16.69 10.87 -1.96
C PRO A 184 15.96 11.83 -2.91
N ARG A 185 16.11 11.68 -4.24
CA ARG A 185 15.42 12.50 -5.25
C ARG A 185 14.21 11.82 -5.91
N THR A 186 14.07 10.49 -5.84
CA THR A 186 13.04 9.75 -6.60
C THR A 186 11.75 9.48 -5.83
N ALA A 187 11.76 9.66 -4.51
CA ALA A 187 10.58 9.46 -3.66
C ALA A 187 9.38 10.36 -4.06
N ILE A 188 9.63 11.49 -4.73
CA ILE A 188 8.58 12.41 -5.18
C ILE A 188 7.96 11.97 -6.52
N ALA A 189 8.68 11.19 -7.35
CA ALA A 189 8.25 10.87 -8.71
C ALA A 189 7.31 9.63 -8.82
N LEU A 190 7.39 8.70 -7.87
CA LEU A 190 6.52 7.50 -7.88
C LEU A 190 5.12 7.76 -7.32
N TYR A 191 4.87 8.92 -6.70
CA TYR A 191 3.53 9.33 -6.26
C TYR A 191 2.58 9.71 -7.41
N VAL A 192 3.05 9.77 -8.65
CA VAL A 192 2.25 10.31 -9.78
C VAL A 192 1.63 9.23 -10.67
N VAL A 193 1.98 7.94 -10.55
CA VAL A 193 1.49 6.90 -11.49
C VAL A 193 0.41 5.98 -10.90
N PHE A 194 0.16 6.01 -9.58
CA PHE A 194 -0.92 5.21 -8.98
C PHE A 194 -1.71 5.98 -7.90
N TRP A 195 -2.37 7.07 -8.31
CA TRP A 195 -3.54 7.65 -7.65
C TRP A 195 -4.41 8.28 -8.76
N PRO A 196 -5.73 8.04 -8.87
CA PRO A 196 -6.68 7.81 -7.77
C PRO A 196 -7.55 6.56 -7.97
N ILE A 197 -7.68 5.69 -6.96
CA ILE A 197 -9.00 5.17 -6.53
C ILE A 197 -8.98 5.05 -5.01
N TRP A 198 -9.58 6.07 -4.38
CA TRP A 198 -10.38 5.94 -3.16
C TRP A 198 -11.84 6.10 -3.56
#